data_AF-A0A9N9HRE0-F1
#
_entry.id   AF-A0A9N9HRE0-F1
#
_cell.length_a   1.000
_cell.length_b   1.000
_cell.length_c   1.000
_cell.angle_alpha   90.00
_cell.angle_beta   90.00
_cell.angle_gamma   90.00
#
_symmetry.space_group_name_H-M   'P 1'
#
loop_
_entity.id
_entity.type
_entity.pdbx_description
1 polymer ?
#
loop_
_entity_poly.entity_id
_entity_poly.type
_entity_poly.pdbx_seq_one_letter_code
_entity_poly.pdbx_strand_id
1 'polypeptide(L)'
;MSQQNKKRKPKYQKISLQIKNQIIDNVNNKGLPIREVAANFQLAASTVQSIIEVFDQENQIASKSRGGDKRSILNKQHKEFFEAVIKEELWISILDLAQKLVNQFPNIQIY
;
A
#
# COMPACT_ATOMS: atom_id res chain seq x y z
N MET A 1 30.42 -7.99 -37.12
CA MET A 1 29.37 -8.49 -36.20
C MET A 1 29.52 -7.76 -34.87
N SER A 2 28.71 -6.73 -34.63
CA SER A 2 28.79 -5.92 -33.41
C SER A 2 27.89 -6.52 -32.33
N GLN A 3 28.49 -7.16 -31.32
CA GLN A 3 27.75 -7.67 -30.17
C GLN A 3 27.27 -6.49 -29.31
N GLN A 4 25.95 -6.29 -29.27
CA GLN A 4 25.34 -5.33 -28.35
C GLN A 4 25.44 -5.86 -26.92
N ASN A 5 26.29 -5.20 -26.12
CA ASN A 5 26.47 -5.49 -24.70
C ASN A 5 25.18 -5.13 -23.93
N LYS A 6 24.35 -6.14 -23.60
CA LYS A 6 23.13 -5.95 -22.79
C LYS A 6 23.51 -5.51 -21.38
N LYS A 7 23.42 -4.20 -21.08
CA LYS A 7 23.60 -3.66 -19.72
C LYS A 7 22.60 -4.32 -18.76
N ARG A 8 23.09 -4.98 -17.72
CA ARG A 8 22.26 -5.57 -16.66
C ARG A 8 21.49 -4.46 -15.94
N LYS A 9 20.17 -4.58 -15.83
CA LYS A 9 19.35 -3.63 -15.08
C LYS A 9 19.77 -3.68 -13.60
N PRO A 10 20.02 -2.53 -12.94
CA PRO A 10 20.37 -2.51 -11.53
C PRO A 10 19.24 -3.14 -10.70
N LYS A 11 19.61 -3.94 -9.70
CA LYS A 11 18.65 -4.56 -8.79
C LYS A 11 17.92 -3.45 -8.03
N TYR A 12 16.59 -3.50 -8.01
CA TYR A 12 15.79 -2.53 -7.27
C TYR A 12 16.16 -2.55 -5.79
N GLN A 13 16.55 -1.41 -5.26
CA GLN A 13 16.82 -1.21 -3.83
C GLN A 13 15.64 -0.46 -3.22
N LYS A 14 15.02 -1.07 -2.20
CA LYS A 14 13.90 -0.47 -1.48
C LYS A 14 14.43 0.61 -0.54
N ILE A 15 14.00 1.84 -0.72
CA ILE A 15 14.31 2.95 0.18
C ILE A 15 13.52 2.76 1.49
N SER A 16 14.21 2.84 2.63
CA SER A 16 13.60 2.69 3.95
C SER A 16 12.69 3.88 4.27
N LEU A 17 11.72 3.67 5.17
CA LEU A 17 10.81 4.74 5.60
C LEU A 17 11.57 5.89 6.30
N GLN A 18 12.59 5.55 7.09
CA GLN A 18 13.45 6.54 7.76
C GLN A 18 14.13 7.47 6.76
N ILE A 19 14.69 6.93 5.68
CA ILE A 19 15.34 7.75 4.64
C ILE A 19 14.31 8.67 3.96
N LYS A 20 13.11 8.17 3.65
CA LYS A 20 12.05 9.01 3.08
C LYS A 20 11.64 10.16 4.00
N ASN A 21 11.51 9.91 5.30
CA ASN A 21 11.19 10.94 6.29
C ASN A 21 12.29 12.00 6.33
N GLN A 22 13.56 11.60 6.31
CA GLN A 22 14.69 12.53 6.30
C GLN A 22 14.74 13.36 5.00
N ILE A 23 14.39 12.78 3.85
CA ILE A 23 14.29 13.50 2.58
C ILE A 23 13.23 14.60 2.67
N ILE A 24 12.03 14.28 3.17
CA ILE A 24 10.92 15.22 3.30
C ILE A 24 11.28 16.33 4.30
N ASP A 25 11.85 16.00 5.45
CA ASP A 25 12.29 16.98 6.44
C ASP A 25 13.32 17.96 5.86
N ASN A 26 14.29 17.46 5.10
CA ASN A 26 15.32 18.29 4.49
C ASN A 26 14.77 19.23 3.40
N VAL A 27 13.77 18.81 2.62
CA VAL A 27 13.20 19.66 1.57
C VAL A 27 12.10 20.58 2.09
N ASN A 28 11.10 20.04 2.79
CA ASN A 28 9.91 20.79 3.18
C ASN A 28 10.14 21.63 4.45
N ASN A 29 10.91 21.14 5.43
CA ASN A 29 11.14 21.86 6.68
C ASN A 29 12.40 22.74 6.62
N LYS A 30 13.48 22.25 5.99
CA LYS A 30 14.77 22.98 5.92
C LYS A 30 14.98 23.75 4.62
N GLY A 31 14.12 23.57 3.61
CA GLY A 31 14.19 24.29 2.34
C GLY A 31 15.42 23.94 1.49
N LEU A 32 16.05 22.78 1.70
CA LEU A 32 17.22 22.38 0.93
C LEU A 32 16.82 22.03 -0.51
N PRO A 33 17.66 22.40 -1.51
CA PRO A 33 17.39 22.09 -2.89
C PRO A 33 17.43 20.58 -3.14
N ILE A 34 16.49 20.09 -3.94
CA ILE A 34 16.32 18.67 -4.27
C ILE A 34 17.62 18.03 -4.78
N ARG A 35 18.44 18.77 -5.53
CA ARG A 35 19.74 18.28 -6.04
C ARG A 35 20.74 18.00 -4.91
N GLU A 36 20.81 18.84 -3.88
CA GLU A 36 21.67 18.57 -2.71
C GLU A 36 21.15 17.36 -1.93
N VAL A 37 19.84 17.31 -1.68
CA VAL A 37 19.24 16.19 -0.94
C VAL A 37 19.47 14.87 -1.70
N ALA A 38 19.31 14.86 -3.02
CA ALA A 38 19.60 13.71 -3.85
C ALA A 38 21.07 13.26 -3.75
N ALA A 39 22.02 14.21 -3.75
CA ALA A 39 23.44 13.91 -3.58
C ALA A 39 23.74 13.33 -2.19
N ASN A 40 23.18 13.91 -1.13
CA ASN A 40 23.38 13.48 0.25
C ASN A 40 22.91 12.03 0.49
N PHE A 41 21.80 11.64 -0.14
CA PHE A 41 21.25 10.29 -0.01
C PHE A 41 21.66 9.34 -1.14
N GLN A 42 22.50 9.78 -2.09
CA GLN A 42 22.93 9.01 -3.27
C GLN A 42 21.75 8.47 -4.09
N LEU A 43 20.70 9.28 -4.23
CA LEU A 43 19.49 8.95 -4.98
C LEU A 43 19.42 9.78 -6.28
N ALA A 44 18.68 9.28 -7.26
CA ALA A 44 18.33 10.10 -8.42
C ALA A 44 17.42 11.26 -7.99
N ALA A 45 17.63 12.46 -8.55
CA ALA A 45 16.80 13.62 -8.26
C ALA A 45 15.31 13.36 -8.55
N SER A 46 15.00 12.57 -9.59
CA SER A 46 13.64 12.13 -9.90
C SER A 46 13.01 11.27 -8.79
N THR A 47 13.81 10.47 -8.09
CA THR A 47 13.34 9.67 -6.95
C THR A 47 12.98 10.56 -5.77
N VAL A 48 13.83 11.55 -5.46
CA VAL A 48 13.56 12.53 -4.40
C VAL A 48 12.31 13.34 -4.72
N GLN A 49 12.19 13.83 -5.96
CA GLN A 49 11.00 14.52 -6.45
C GLN A 49 9.73 13.67 -6.26
N SER A 50 9.75 12.41 -6.69
CA SER A 50 8.59 11.52 -6.55
C SER A 50 8.21 11.24 -5.10
N ILE A 51 9.19 11.18 -4.17
CA ILE A 51 8.91 11.01 -2.74
C ILE A 51 8.17 12.24 -2.19
N ILE A 52 8.60 13.44 -2.57
CA ILE A 52 7.99 14.70 -2.14
C ILE A 52 6.58 14.84 -2.71
N GLU A 53 6.41 14.60 -4.02
CA GLU A 53 5.10 14.68 -4.66
C GLU A 53 4.06 13.73 -4.02
N VAL A 54 4.46 12.50 -3.73
CA VAL A 54 3.58 11.54 -3.04
C VAL A 54 3.24 12.01 -1.62
N PHE A 55 4.21 12.61 -0.92
CA PHE A 55 3.96 13.17 0.41
C PHE A 55 2.99 14.36 0.36
N ASP A 56 3.19 15.30 -0.55
CA ASP A 56 2.35 16.48 -0.69
C ASP A 56 0.91 16.12 -1.11
N GLN A 57 0.73 15.08 -1.95
CA GLN A 57 -0.58 14.62 -2.40
C GLN A 57 -1.34 13.79 -1.35
N GLU A 58 -0.66 12.89 -0.65
CA GLU A 58 -1.32 11.86 0.17
C GLU A 58 -1.13 12.09 1.67
N ASN A 59 -0.25 13.02 2.08
CA ASN A 59 0.23 13.19 3.46
C ASN A 59 0.76 11.88 4.09
N GLN A 60 1.19 10.92 3.26
CA GLN A 60 1.65 9.60 3.66
C GLN A 60 3.00 9.26 3.03
N ILE A 61 3.92 8.73 3.84
CA ILE A 61 5.31 8.42 3.43
C ILE A 61 5.49 6.91 3.21
N ALA A 62 4.63 6.10 3.84
CA ALA A 62 4.63 4.66 3.71
C ALA A 62 4.31 4.25 2.27
N SER A 63 5.12 3.38 1.70
CA SER A 63 4.80 2.80 0.39
C SER A 63 3.51 1.99 0.52
N LYS A 64 2.51 2.29 -0.32
CA LYS A 64 1.30 1.46 -0.45
C LYS A 64 1.68 0.01 -0.70
N SER A 65 0.88 -0.92 -0.17
CA SER A 65 1.03 -2.33 -0.52
C SER A 65 0.86 -2.46 -2.03
N ARG A 66 1.88 -3.04 -2.69
CA ARG A 66 1.85 -3.32 -4.12
C ARG A 66 1.44 -4.78 -4.29
N GLY A 67 0.30 -5.02 -4.93
CA GLY A 67 -0.26 -6.36 -5.15
C GLY A 67 -1.44 -6.71 -4.21
N GLY A 68 -1.70 -8.01 -4.05
CA GLY A 68 -2.83 -8.57 -3.31
C GLY A 68 -4.06 -8.84 -4.19
N ASP A 69 -4.88 -9.82 -3.80
CA ASP A 69 -6.17 -10.04 -4.43
C ASP A 69 -7.18 -9.00 -3.91
N LYS A 70 -7.66 -8.17 -4.82
CA LYS A 70 -8.67 -7.13 -4.54
C LYS A 70 -10.09 -7.62 -4.80
N ARG A 71 -10.27 -8.85 -5.29
CA ARG A 71 -11.57 -9.43 -5.66
C ARG A 71 -12.21 -10.14 -4.48
N SER A 72 -12.30 -9.47 -3.33
CA SER A 72 -13.01 -10.06 -2.20
C SER A 72 -14.50 -10.20 -2.56
N ILE A 73 -15.02 -11.41 -2.37
CA ILE A 73 -16.46 -11.69 -2.43
C ILE A 73 -17.20 -10.91 -1.31
N LEU A 74 -16.49 -10.56 -0.24
CA LEU A 74 -17.02 -9.85 0.91
C LEU A 74 -16.77 -8.35 0.82
N ASN A 75 -17.85 -7.56 0.80
CA ASN A 75 -17.79 -6.11 0.87
C ASN A 75 -17.89 -5.62 2.34
N LYS A 76 -17.94 -4.30 2.53
CA LYS A 76 -18.04 -3.67 3.86
C LYS A 76 -19.31 -4.09 4.62
N GLN A 77 -20.45 -4.14 3.94
CA GLN A 77 -21.74 -4.49 4.55
C GLN A 77 -21.75 -5.93 5.09
N HIS A 78 -21.10 -6.86 4.37
CA HIS A 78 -20.99 -8.24 4.83
C HIS A 78 -20.16 -8.36 6.11
N LYS A 79 -19.12 -7.52 6.24
CA LYS A 79 -18.27 -7.47 7.44
C LYS A 79 -19.03 -6.87 8.63
N GLU A 80 -19.74 -5.77 8.39
CA GLU A 80 -20.57 -5.13 9.41
C GLU A 80 -21.67 -6.09 9.91
N PHE A 81 -22.25 -6.89 9.01
CA PHE A 81 -23.19 -7.95 9.38
C PHE A 81 -22.53 -9.01 10.28
N PHE A 82 -21.34 -9.51 9.94
CA PHE A 82 -20.63 -10.47 10.80
C PHE A 82 -20.33 -9.89 12.18
N GLU A 83 -19.89 -8.63 12.25
CA GLU A 83 -19.64 -7.98 13.54
C GLU A 83 -20.90 -7.88 14.39
N ALA A 84 -22.06 -7.61 13.78
CA ALA A 84 -23.33 -7.58 14.49
C ALA A 84 -23.73 -8.98 15.01
N VAL A 85 -23.68 -10.00 14.15
CA VAL A 85 -24.06 -11.37 14.52
C VAL A 85 -23.15 -11.95 15.60
N ILE A 86 -21.84 -11.74 15.51
CA ILE A 86 -20.88 -12.23 16.52
C ILE A 86 -21.07 -11.51 17.87
N LYS A 87 -21.47 -10.24 17.86
CA LYS A 87 -21.77 -9.50 19.10
C LYS A 87 -23.03 -10.02 19.79
N GLU A 88 -24.03 -10.42 19.02
CA GLU A 88 -25.30 -10.96 19.55
C GLU A 88 -25.18 -12.45 19.94
N GLU A 89 -24.43 -13.23 19.17
CA GLU A 89 -24.26 -14.68 19.34
C GLU A 89 -22.78 -15.08 19.32
N LEU A 90 -22.12 -14.97 20.48
CA LEU A 90 -20.69 -15.28 20.63
C LEU A 90 -20.30 -16.74 20.32
N TRP A 91 -21.27 -17.66 20.29
CA TRP A 91 -21.07 -19.10 20.09
C TRP A 91 -21.55 -19.60 18.74
N ILE A 92 -21.87 -18.70 17.81
CA ILE A 92 -22.32 -19.09 16.47
C ILE A 92 -21.24 -19.88 15.72
N SER A 93 -21.61 -20.97 15.07
CA SER A 93 -20.68 -21.72 14.23
C SER A 93 -20.39 -20.96 12.94
N ILE A 94 -19.22 -21.22 12.33
CA ILE A 94 -18.86 -20.61 11.03
C ILE A 94 -19.89 -21.00 9.95
N LEU A 95 -20.41 -22.23 10.01
CA LEU A 95 -21.41 -22.72 9.06
C LEU A 95 -22.72 -21.95 9.19
N ASP A 96 -23.21 -21.76 10.41
CA ASP A 96 -24.44 -21.02 10.68
C ASP A 96 -24.28 -19.54 10.32
N LEU A 97 -23.11 -18.96 10.60
CA LEU A 97 -22.78 -17.59 10.21
C LEU A 97 -22.77 -17.42 8.68
N ALA A 98 -22.23 -18.39 7.94
CA ALA A 98 -22.26 -18.39 6.48
C ALA A 98 -23.69 -18.53 5.93
N GLN A 99 -24.50 -19.40 6.53
CA GLN A 99 -25.92 -19.53 6.16
C GLN A 99 -26.68 -18.23 6.41
N LYS A 100 -26.49 -17.61 7.59
CA LYS A 100 -27.07 -16.30 7.91
C LYS A 100 -26.66 -15.22 6.91
N LEU A 101 -25.40 -15.23 6.45
CA LEU A 101 -24.92 -14.30 5.43
C LEU A 101 -25.61 -14.52 4.08
N VAL A 102 -25.70 -15.76 3.59
CA VAL A 102 -26.37 -16.08 2.32
C VAL A 102 -27.86 -15.73 2.38
N ASN A 103 -28.51 -15.99 3.51
CA ASN A 103 -29.92 -15.64 3.72
C ASN A 103 -30.13 -14.11 3.68
N GLN A 104 -29.23 -13.33 4.28
CA GLN A 104 -29.32 -11.88 4.30
C GLN A 104 -28.87 -11.23 2.97
N PHE A 105 -27.93 -11.87 2.26
CA PHE A 105 -27.34 -11.39 1.02
C PHE A 105 -27.36 -12.51 -0.05
N PRO A 106 -28.52 -12.76 -0.69
CA PRO A 106 -28.71 -13.89 -1.63
C PRO A 106 -27.86 -13.79 -2.90
N ASN A 107 -27.28 -12.61 -3.18
CA ASN A 107 -26.40 -12.39 -4.33
C ASN A 107 -24.96 -12.84 -4.08
N ILE A 108 -24.62 -13.31 -2.88
CA ILE A 108 -23.29 -13.85 -2.58
C ILE A 108 -23.23 -15.32 -3.02
N GLN A 109 -22.30 -15.64 -3.91
CA GLN A 109 -21.96 -17.02 -4.24
C GLN A 109 -20.77 -17.47 -3.37
N ILE A 110 -21.05 -18.33 -2.38
CA ILE A 110 -20.05 -19.04 -1.59
C ILE A 110 -19.96 -20.45 -2.17
N TYR A 111 -18.79 -20.84 -2.70
CA TYR A 111 -18.53 -22.16 -3.28
C TYR A 111 -18.08 -23.17 -2.23
#